data_AF-A0A926E9A4-F1
#
_entry.id   AF-A0A926E9A4-F1
#
_cell.length_a   1.000
_cell.length_b   1.000
_cell.length_c   1.000
_cell.angle_alpha   90.00
_cell.angle_beta   90.00
_cell.angle_gamma   90.00
#
_symmetry.space_group_name_H-M   'P 1'
#
loop_
_entity.id
_entity.type
_entity.pdbx_description
1 polymer ?
#
loop_
_entity_poly.entity_id
_entity_poly.type
_entity_poly.pdbx_seq_one_letter_code
_entity_poly.pdbx_strand_id
1 'polypeptide(L)'
;MAKRDRMSGNEAVAMAMKQINPDVMGAFPITPSTEIPQYYSQYIADGEVDTEFVAVESEHSAMSVCIGASAAGARAVTATSSAGLAYMWELLYVAASARLPITMAVVNRALTGPININNDHSDSMGARDSGWIQIYAESNQEVYDNYIQAMPISETIRLPIMICQDGFITSHGVSNIELLEDNEVKEFVGEYHPENYLLKSENPLAVGPYGISPYYMEVKRSQAQAMKDAMPIIMDVAKRFEKLTGRKYGFFEEYMMDDAEVALVVIGSSAGTGKEAVDRLRAEGKKVGLIKLRVFRPFPRVPLAEAMCKVKAVAIMDKAESFSNSGGPLFNEARSSLYDLANRPHAINYIYGLGGRDITVEDYYEIYNDLFIINETDDPGDVYRYVGVRDSRYGERGFDHKRYEE
;
A
#
# COMPACT_ATOMS: atom_id res chain seq x y z
N MET A 1 13.57 -10.35 22.97
CA MET A 1 12.48 -11.23 22.44
C MET A 1 13.16 -12.35 21.63
N ALA A 2 12.48 -13.41 21.17
CA ALA A 2 13.14 -14.30 20.21
C ALA A 2 13.25 -13.55 18.87
N LYS A 3 14.43 -13.51 18.24
CA LYS A 3 14.61 -12.84 16.93
C LYS A 3 13.67 -13.40 15.85
N ARG A 4 13.18 -14.63 16.02
CA ARG A 4 12.13 -15.24 15.18
C ARG A 4 10.89 -15.50 16.02
N ASP A 5 9.75 -15.04 15.52
CA ASP A 5 8.46 -15.23 16.18
C ASP A 5 7.36 -15.57 15.18
N ARG A 6 6.18 -15.97 15.69
CA ARG A 6 4.98 -16.28 14.92
C ARG A 6 3.91 -15.26 15.24
N MET A 7 3.59 -14.40 14.29
CA MET A 7 2.61 -13.33 14.48
C MET A 7 1.84 -13.07 13.19
N SER A 8 0.60 -12.61 13.36
CA SER A 8 -0.23 -12.04 12.29
C SER A 8 0.28 -10.67 11.87
N GLY A 9 -0.19 -10.15 10.73
CA GLY A 9 0.14 -8.79 10.28
C GLY A 9 -0.34 -7.70 11.25
N ASN A 10 -1.47 -7.90 11.93
CA ASN A 10 -1.95 -6.98 12.96
C ASN A 10 -1.02 -6.97 14.19
N GLU A 11 -0.62 -8.14 14.68
CA GLU A 11 0.35 -8.24 15.78
C GLU A 11 1.71 -7.65 15.40
N ALA A 12 2.16 -7.89 14.16
CA ALA A 12 3.40 -7.33 13.63
C ALA A 12 3.40 -5.79 13.62
N VAL A 13 2.29 -5.16 13.22
CA VAL A 13 2.15 -3.70 13.30
C VAL A 13 2.14 -3.22 14.75
N ALA A 14 1.38 -3.87 15.64
CA ALA A 14 1.35 -3.49 17.06
C ALA A 14 2.74 -3.65 17.72
N MET A 15 3.50 -4.68 17.34
CA MET A 15 4.88 -4.88 17.77
C MET A 15 5.79 -3.75 17.26
N ALA A 16 5.71 -3.40 15.98
CA ALA A 16 6.47 -2.26 15.44
C ALA A 16 6.13 -0.96 16.18
N MET A 17 4.84 -0.69 16.42
CA MET A 17 4.40 0.47 17.23
C MET A 17 5.02 0.45 18.63
N LYS A 18 5.01 -0.71 19.30
CA LYS A 18 5.61 -0.85 20.64
C LYS A 18 7.10 -0.51 20.64
N GLN A 19 7.83 -0.99 19.65
CA GLN A 19 9.27 -0.74 19.53
C GLN A 19 9.60 0.71 19.15
N ILE A 20 8.73 1.34 18.37
CA ILE A 20 8.81 2.77 18.01
C ILE A 20 8.47 3.67 19.20
N ASN A 21 7.49 3.26 20.02
CA ASN A 21 6.92 4.03 21.12
C ASN A 21 6.47 5.45 20.69
N PRO A 22 5.44 5.57 19.81
CA PRO A 22 4.89 6.86 19.40
C PRO A 22 4.27 7.64 20.58
N ASP A 23 4.14 8.96 20.43
CA ASP A 23 3.63 9.82 21.50
C ASP A 23 2.11 9.74 21.66
N VAL A 24 1.38 9.68 20.53
CA VAL A 24 -0.11 9.69 20.53
C VAL A 24 -0.67 8.67 19.56
N MET A 25 -1.71 7.94 20.00
CA MET A 25 -2.53 7.11 19.14
C MET A 25 -4.01 7.51 19.22
N GLY A 26 -4.57 8.01 18.11
CA GLY A 26 -6.02 8.15 17.96
C GLY A 26 -6.62 6.83 17.47
N ALA A 27 -7.59 6.28 18.21
CA ALA A 27 -8.08 4.92 17.94
C ALA A 27 -9.60 4.82 17.89
N PHE A 28 -10.10 4.15 16.86
CA PHE A 28 -11.49 3.71 16.73
C PHE A 28 -11.54 2.29 16.14
N PRO A 29 -12.38 1.38 16.66
CA PRO A 29 -12.40 0.00 16.21
C PRO A 29 -13.16 -0.18 14.89
N ILE A 30 -12.51 -0.79 13.90
CA ILE A 30 -13.16 -1.27 12.68
C ILE A 30 -12.47 -2.55 12.18
N THR A 31 -13.23 -3.60 11.92
CA THR A 31 -12.68 -4.86 11.36
C THR A 31 -12.13 -4.61 9.95
N PRO A 32 -11.00 -5.19 9.55
CA PRO A 32 -10.08 -6.06 10.31
C PRO A 32 -8.93 -5.34 11.06
N SER A 33 -8.91 -4.00 11.15
CA SER A 33 -7.86 -3.27 11.86
C SER A 33 -8.00 -3.21 13.38
N THR A 34 -9.17 -3.57 13.95
CA THR A 34 -9.46 -3.49 15.40
C THR A 34 -8.40 -4.14 16.29
N GLU A 35 -7.77 -5.23 15.85
CA GLU A 35 -6.77 -5.93 16.68
C GLU A 35 -5.52 -5.08 16.92
N ILE A 36 -5.16 -4.16 16.02
CA ILE A 36 -3.98 -3.30 16.18
C ILE A 36 -4.09 -2.41 17.44
N PRO A 37 -5.11 -1.54 17.59
CA PRO A 37 -5.30 -0.77 18.82
C PRO A 37 -5.56 -1.65 20.04
N GLN A 38 -6.17 -2.84 19.86
CA GLN A 38 -6.37 -3.77 20.98
C GLN A 38 -5.03 -4.29 21.53
N TYR A 39 -4.15 -4.85 20.69
CA TYR A 39 -2.82 -5.30 21.11
C TYR A 39 -2.00 -4.14 21.65
N TYR A 40 -2.08 -2.97 21.00
CA TYR A 40 -1.30 -1.81 21.41
C TYR A 40 -1.73 -1.26 22.78
N SER A 41 -3.04 -1.17 23.03
CA SER A 41 -3.55 -0.74 24.35
C SER A 41 -3.15 -1.70 25.47
N GLN A 42 -2.91 -2.98 25.17
CA GLN A 42 -2.37 -3.94 26.15
C GLN A 42 -0.93 -3.58 26.53
N TYR A 43 -0.05 -3.26 25.57
CA TYR A 43 1.33 -2.83 25.88
C TYR A 43 1.36 -1.55 26.74
N ILE A 44 0.41 -0.63 26.53
CA ILE A 44 0.24 0.56 27.37
C ILE A 44 -0.20 0.15 28.79
N ALA A 45 -1.20 -0.71 28.92
CA ALA A 45 -1.70 -1.18 30.21
C ALA A 45 -0.63 -1.93 31.02
N ASP A 46 0.26 -2.64 30.33
CA ASP A 46 1.39 -3.37 30.92
C ASP A 46 2.59 -2.45 31.23
N GLY A 47 2.54 -1.18 30.86
CA GLY A 47 3.59 -0.18 31.10
C GLY A 47 4.84 -0.37 30.23
N GLU A 48 4.71 -1.06 29.09
CA GLU A 48 5.82 -1.28 28.16
C GLU A 48 6.07 -0.07 27.24
N VAL A 49 5.06 0.79 27.09
CA VAL A 49 5.06 2.05 26.31
C VAL A 49 4.28 3.13 27.07
N ASP A 50 4.56 4.39 26.77
CA ASP A 50 3.99 5.57 27.44
C ASP A 50 3.13 6.45 26.52
N THR A 51 2.70 5.90 25.38
CA THR A 51 1.81 6.56 24.41
C THR A 51 0.49 7.02 25.03
N GLU A 52 0.08 8.25 24.73
CA GLU A 52 -1.26 8.74 25.01
C GLU A 52 -2.26 8.11 24.03
N PHE A 53 -3.09 7.20 24.53
CA PHE A 53 -4.10 6.48 23.74
C PHE A 53 -5.48 7.13 23.87
N VAL A 54 -5.98 7.68 22.77
CA VAL A 54 -7.26 8.40 22.75
C VAL A 54 -8.31 7.54 22.04
N ALA A 55 -9.18 6.92 22.84
CA ALA A 55 -10.37 6.24 22.35
C ALA A 55 -11.43 7.28 21.96
N VAL A 56 -11.68 7.42 20.67
CA VAL A 56 -12.61 8.43 20.13
C VAL A 56 -13.96 7.82 19.76
N GLU A 57 -14.91 8.67 19.36
CA GLU A 57 -16.27 8.29 18.95
C GLU A 57 -16.39 7.90 17.47
N SER A 58 -15.36 8.17 16.65
CA SER A 58 -15.33 7.79 15.23
C SER A 58 -13.94 7.87 14.59
N GLU A 59 -13.77 7.30 13.39
CA GLU A 59 -12.53 7.41 12.61
C GLU A 59 -12.19 8.85 12.19
N HIS A 60 -13.21 9.70 11.92
CA HIS A 60 -12.98 11.13 11.67
C HIS A 60 -12.29 11.77 12.88
N SER A 61 -12.79 11.50 14.09
CA SER A 61 -12.20 11.99 15.33
C SER A 61 -10.81 11.40 15.60
N ALA A 62 -10.56 10.15 15.19
CA ALA A 62 -9.25 9.51 15.35
C ALA A 62 -8.17 10.22 14.53
N MET A 63 -8.48 10.56 13.27
CA MET A 63 -7.56 11.34 12.44
C MET A 63 -7.44 12.80 12.94
N SER A 64 -8.52 13.38 13.47
CA SER A 64 -8.47 14.73 14.07
C SER A 64 -7.53 14.82 15.27
N VAL A 65 -7.55 13.81 16.16
CA VAL A 65 -6.60 13.67 17.26
C VAL A 65 -5.17 13.60 16.73
N CYS A 66 -4.92 12.77 15.71
CA CYS A 66 -3.59 12.61 15.13
C CYS A 66 -3.08 13.91 14.47
N ILE A 67 -3.96 14.66 13.81
CA ILE A 67 -3.64 15.98 13.24
C ILE A 67 -3.26 16.96 14.35
N GLY A 68 -4.05 17.03 15.42
CA GLY A 68 -3.77 17.91 16.56
C GLY A 68 -2.43 17.57 17.22
N ALA A 69 -2.20 16.29 17.50
CA ALA A 69 -0.95 15.80 18.10
C ALA A 69 0.27 16.08 17.21
N SER A 70 0.19 15.73 15.92
CA SER A 70 1.29 15.94 14.98
C SER A 70 1.59 17.43 14.79
N ALA A 71 0.56 18.27 14.68
CA ALA A 71 0.72 19.72 14.62
C ALA A 71 1.35 20.29 15.91
N ALA A 72 1.05 19.70 17.08
CA ALA A 72 1.64 20.06 18.35
C ALA A 72 3.10 19.60 18.53
N GLY A 73 3.63 18.79 17.60
CA GLY A 73 5.02 18.33 17.58
C GLY A 73 5.21 16.88 17.99
N ALA A 74 4.13 16.12 18.17
CA ALA A 74 4.18 14.72 18.60
C ALA A 74 4.19 13.74 17.41
N ARG A 75 4.82 12.59 17.59
CA ARG A 75 4.72 11.43 16.68
C ARG A 75 3.35 10.78 16.86
N ALA A 76 2.48 10.94 15.87
CA ALA A 76 1.10 10.47 15.92
C ALA A 76 0.85 9.28 14.99
N VAL A 77 0.15 8.27 15.50
CA VAL A 77 -0.21 7.06 14.75
C VAL A 77 -1.69 6.71 14.84
N THR A 78 -2.21 5.98 13.85
CA THR A 78 -3.56 5.40 13.90
C THR A 78 -3.65 4.12 13.07
N ALA A 79 -4.77 3.41 13.16
CA ALA A 79 -5.09 2.23 12.36
C ALA A 79 -6.55 2.24 11.94
N THR A 80 -6.84 1.88 10.70
CA THR A 80 -8.22 1.86 10.16
C THR A 80 -8.36 0.91 8.97
N SER A 81 -9.59 0.79 8.47
CA SER A 81 -10.00 -0.02 7.32
C SER A 81 -11.24 0.58 6.64
N SER A 82 -11.45 0.33 5.35
CA SER A 82 -12.76 0.45 4.67
C SER A 82 -13.53 1.76 4.98
N ALA A 83 -14.75 1.64 5.49
CA ALA A 83 -15.63 2.75 5.83
C ALA A 83 -15.02 3.73 6.84
N GLY A 84 -14.12 3.26 7.70
CA GLY A 84 -13.38 4.10 8.62
C GLY A 84 -12.41 5.02 7.91
N LEU A 85 -11.64 4.49 6.95
CA LEU A 85 -10.80 5.31 6.08
C LEU A 85 -11.64 6.27 5.23
N ALA A 86 -12.79 5.82 4.73
CA ALA A 86 -13.74 6.69 4.02
C ALA A 86 -14.29 7.80 4.92
N TYR A 87 -14.48 7.55 6.22
CA TYR A 87 -14.94 8.56 7.16
C TYR A 87 -13.83 9.55 7.56
N MET A 88 -12.56 9.16 7.42
CA MET A 88 -11.40 10.05 7.57
C MET A 88 -11.14 10.97 6.36
N TRP A 89 -11.85 10.79 5.24
CA TRP A 89 -11.39 11.28 3.91
C TRP A 89 -11.06 12.76 3.85
N GLU A 90 -11.92 13.61 4.40
CA GLU A 90 -11.69 15.06 4.49
C GLU A 90 -10.35 15.35 5.19
N LEU A 91 -10.14 14.70 6.33
CA LEU A 91 -9.00 14.91 7.19
C LEU A 91 -7.70 14.38 6.60
N LEU A 92 -7.77 13.40 5.70
CA LEU A 92 -6.58 12.96 4.95
C LEU A 92 -5.97 14.13 4.16
N TYR A 93 -6.81 14.95 3.51
CA TYR A 93 -6.35 16.14 2.80
C TYR A 93 -5.85 17.22 3.77
N VAL A 94 -6.47 17.35 4.95
CA VAL A 94 -6.01 18.30 5.98
C VAL A 94 -4.60 17.91 6.45
N ALA A 95 -4.39 16.66 6.84
CA ALA A 95 -3.08 16.16 7.29
C ALA A 95 -1.98 16.36 6.24
N ALA A 96 -2.25 15.97 4.99
CA ALA A 96 -1.28 16.11 3.89
C ALA A 96 -0.99 17.59 3.60
N SER A 97 -2.03 18.44 3.63
CA SER A 97 -1.86 19.86 3.34
C SER A 97 -1.14 20.65 4.43
N ALA A 98 -1.32 20.24 5.68
CA ALA A 98 -0.61 20.77 6.84
C ALA A 98 0.82 20.20 6.98
N ARG A 99 1.27 19.31 6.07
CA ARG A 99 2.60 18.69 6.08
C ARG A 99 2.89 17.94 7.39
N LEU A 100 1.90 17.21 7.90
CA LEU A 100 1.98 16.48 9.17
C LEU A 100 2.41 15.03 8.93
N PRO A 101 3.52 14.55 9.52
CA PRO A 101 3.99 13.18 9.36
C PRO A 101 3.23 12.20 10.25
N ILE A 102 1.97 11.91 9.90
CA ILE A 102 1.13 10.92 10.57
C ILE A 102 1.34 9.55 9.91
N THR A 103 1.57 8.51 10.71
CA THR A 103 1.70 7.13 10.22
C THR A 103 0.42 6.35 10.49
N MET A 104 -0.20 5.83 9.43
CA MET A 104 -1.44 5.07 9.50
C MET A 104 -1.26 3.64 9.02
N ALA A 105 -1.61 2.67 9.84
CA ALA A 105 -1.81 1.29 9.38
C ALA A 105 -3.17 1.19 8.69
N VAL A 106 -3.18 0.83 7.40
CA VAL A 106 -4.41 0.61 6.65
C VAL A 106 -4.54 -0.87 6.39
N VAL A 107 -5.48 -1.53 7.07
CA VAL A 107 -5.78 -2.93 6.82
C VAL A 107 -6.86 -2.99 5.74
N ASN A 108 -6.44 -3.18 4.49
CA ASN A 108 -7.28 -2.99 3.31
C ASN A 108 -8.48 -3.93 3.32
N ARG A 109 -9.66 -3.32 3.20
CA ARG A 109 -10.96 -3.99 3.22
C ARG A 109 -11.89 -3.32 2.21
N ALA A 110 -12.74 -4.13 1.60
CA ALA A 110 -13.82 -3.70 0.71
C ALA A 110 -14.64 -2.53 1.27
N LEU A 111 -14.80 -1.47 0.47
CA LEU A 111 -15.80 -0.44 0.72
C LEU A 111 -17.22 -1.01 0.58
N THR A 112 -18.15 -0.42 1.33
CA THR A 112 -19.51 -0.97 1.47
C THR A 112 -20.35 -0.81 0.20
N GLY A 113 -21.14 -1.85 -0.11
CA GLY A 113 -22.18 -1.85 -1.14
C GLY A 113 -22.04 -3.03 -2.12
N PRO A 114 -22.35 -4.28 -1.72
CA PRO A 114 -22.83 -4.73 -0.40
C PRO A 114 -21.73 -4.73 0.67
N ILE A 115 -22.10 -4.77 1.96
CA ILE A 115 -21.11 -4.82 3.03
C ILE A 115 -20.23 -6.07 2.90
N ASN A 116 -18.92 -5.88 2.96
CA ASN A 116 -17.96 -6.96 2.98
C ASN A 116 -16.80 -6.60 3.91
N ILE A 117 -16.47 -7.52 4.83
CA ILE A 117 -15.38 -7.33 5.77
C ILE A 117 -14.03 -7.77 5.19
N ASN A 118 -14.06 -8.58 4.14
CA ASN A 118 -12.87 -9.16 3.55
C ASN A 118 -12.11 -8.14 2.68
N ASN A 119 -10.93 -8.55 2.26
CA ASN A 119 -9.97 -7.69 1.59
C ASN A 119 -10.31 -7.42 0.12
N ASP A 120 -10.26 -6.14 -0.21
CA ASP A 120 -9.81 -5.62 -1.49
C ASP A 120 -9.17 -4.26 -1.21
N HIS A 121 -8.63 -3.58 -2.22
CA HIS A 121 -7.90 -2.31 -2.07
C HIS A 121 -8.76 -1.06 -2.30
N SER A 122 -10.08 -1.19 -2.41
CA SER A 122 -10.98 -0.07 -2.76
C SER A 122 -10.89 1.10 -1.79
N ASP A 123 -10.57 0.86 -0.52
CA ASP A 123 -10.40 1.88 0.51
C ASP A 123 -9.16 2.76 0.27
N SER A 124 -7.96 2.19 0.34
CA SER A 124 -6.69 2.90 0.14
C SER A 124 -6.54 3.43 -1.27
N MET A 125 -6.98 2.67 -2.28
CA MET A 125 -6.95 3.12 -3.67
C MET A 125 -7.94 4.25 -3.90
N GLY A 126 -9.07 4.27 -3.21
CA GLY A 126 -9.95 5.43 -3.21
C GLY A 126 -9.23 6.67 -2.63
N ALA A 127 -8.48 6.50 -1.54
CA ALA A 127 -7.75 7.57 -0.86
C ALA A 127 -6.43 7.99 -1.54
N ARG A 128 -6.07 7.41 -2.69
CA ARG A 128 -4.76 7.59 -3.36
C ARG A 128 -4.40 9.02 -3.76
N ASP A 129 -5.39 9.89 -3.90
CA ASP A 129 -5.21 11.29 -4.32
C ASP A 129 -5.20 12.28 -3.13
N SER A 130 -5.23 11.76 -1.89
CA SER A 130 -5.22 12.56 -0.65
C SER A 130 -3.87 13.20 -0.31
N GLY A 131 -2.80 12.90 -1.05
CA GLY A 131 -1.46 13.41 -0.79
C GLY A 131 -0.65 12.60 0.24
N TRP A 132 -1.07 11.38 0.53
CA TRP A 132 -0.39 10.43 1.41
C TRP A 132 0.57 9.53 0.62
N ILE A 133 1.72 9.21 1.23
CA ILE A 133 2.58 8.12 0.75
C ILE A 133 1.85 6.81 1.00
N GLN A 134 1.90 5.86 0.06
CA GLN A 134 1.23 4.56 0.20
C GLN A 134 2.22 3.44 -0.10
N ILE A 135 2.48 2.61 0.91
CA ILE A 135 3.36 1.44 0.84
C ILE A 135 2.54 0.20 1.16
N TYR A 136 2.54 -0.78 0.27
CA TYR A 136 1.80 -2.03 0.38
C TYR A 136 2.74 -3.19 0.71
N ALA A 137 2.32 -4.03 1.65
CA ALA A 137 3.03 -5.23 2.07
C ALA A 137 2.46 -6.50 1.41
N GLU A 138 3.35 -7.40 0.99
CA GLU A 138 2.99 -8.77 0.57
C GLU A 138 2.71 -9.68 1.77
N SER A 139 3.49 -9.53 2.85
CA SER A 139 3.57 -10.48 3.96
C SER A 139 3.65 -9.79 5.31
N ASN A 140 3.53 -10.57 6.39
CA ASN A 140 3.64 -10.06 7.76
C ASN A 140 5.05 -9.51 8.05
N GLN A 141 6.09 -10.10 7.44
CA GLN A 141 7.44 -9.57 7.53
C GLN A 141 7.51 -8.18 6.90
N GLU A 142 6.92 -8.03 5.70
CA GLU A 142 6.94 -6.74 5.00
C GLU A 142 6.11 -5.68 5.71
N VAL A 143 4.97 -6.03 6.34
CA VAL A 143 4.19 -5.03 7.06
C VAL A 143 4.96 -4.49 8.28
N TYR A 144 5.63 -5.38 9.03
CA TYR A 144 6.52 -4.99 10.13
C TYR A 144 7.64 -4.06 9.65
N ASP A 145 8.37 -4.48 8.61
CA ASP A 145 9.51 -3.75 8.09
C ASP A 145 9.11 -2.41 7.45
N ASN A 146 7.97 -2.37 6.75
CA ASN A 146 7.43 -1.15 6.17
C ASN A 146 6.96 -0.17 7.24
N TYR A 147 6.39 -0.65 8.35
CA TYR A 147 5.93 0.21 9.44
C TYR A 147 7.10 0.89 10.16
N ILE A 148 8.21 0.19 10.37
CA ILE A 148 9.44 0.77 10.93
C ILE A 148 10.05 1.80 9.97
N GLN A 149 10.11 1.48 8.67
CA GLN A 149 10.61 2.42 7.66
C GLN A 149 9.73 3.67 7.51
N ALA A 150 8.44 3.59 7.87
CA ALA A 150 7.47 4.65 7.68
C ALA A 150 7.87 5.95 8.40
N MET A 151 8.37 5.83 9.63
CA MET A 151 8.69 6.98 10.48
C MET A 151 9.77 7.88 9.86
N PRO A 152 11.01 7.39 9.58
CA PRO A 152 12.04 8.24 8.99
C PRO A 152 11.69 8.72 7.57
N ILE A 153 10.85 7.99 6.82
CA ILE A 153 10.35 8.47 5.51
C ILE A 153 9.44 9.68 5.70
N SER A 154 8.38 9.50 6.50
CA SER A 154 7.31 10.48 6.71
C SER A 154 7.83 11.75 7.38
N GLU A 155 8.62 11.61 8.43
CA GLU A 155 9.16 12.72 9.22
C GLU A 155 10.14 13.57 8.43
N THR A 156 10.98 12.95 7.60
CA THR A 156 11.95 13.67 6.75
C THR A 156 11.25 14.51 5.69
N ILE A 157 10.27 13.92 4.99
CA ILE A 157 9.59 14.61 3.89
C ILE A 157 8.39 15.45 4.36
N ARG A 158 7.97 15.30 5.62
CA ARG A 158 6.79 15.96 6.20
C ARG A 158 5.54 15.71 5.37
N LEU A 159 5.31 14.44 5.02
CA LEU A 159 4.07 13.97 4.40
C LEU A 159 3.56 12.78 5.20
N PRO A 160 2.23 12.67 5.39
CA PRO A 160 1.67 11.52 6.06
C PRO A 160 1.80 10.26 5.20
N ILE A 161 1.79 9.09 5.85
CA ILE A 161 2.11 7.81 5.22
C ILE A 161 1.12 6.71 5.64
N MET A 162 0.68 5.92 4.66
CA MET A 162 -0.16 4.73 4.84
C MET A 162 0.70 3.49 4.63
N ILE A 163 0.70 2.61 5.62
CA ILE A 163 1.25 1.25 5.53
C ILE A 163 0.08 0.30 5.35
N CYS A 164 -0.08 -0.14 4.10
CA CYS A 164 -1.19 -0.93 3.61
C CYS A 164 -0.86 -2.43 3.71
N GLN A 165 -1.81 -3.22 4.20
CA GLN A 165 -1.74 -4.68 4.23
C GLN A 165 -3.11 -5.30 3.92
N ASP A 166 -3.12 -6.53 3.39
CA ASP A 166 -4.38 -7.18 3.01
C ASP A 166 -5.13 -7.72 4.23
N GLY A 167 -6.37 -7.25 4.41
CA GLY A 167 -7.27 -7.73 5.45
C GLY A 167 -7.50 -9.25 5.40
N PHE A 168 -7.50 -9.87 6.58
CA PHE A 168 -7.58 -11.32 6.80
C PHE A 168 -6.36 -12.10 6.30
N ILE A 169 -5.96 -11.94 5.03
CA ILE A 169 -4.86 -12.70 4.43
C ILE A 169 -3.52 -12.39 5.11
N THR A 170 -3.14 -11.11 5.16
CA THR A 170 -1.92 -10.67 5.87
C THR A 170 -2.25 -10.33 7.32
N SER A 171 -3.36 -9.63 7.55
CA SER A 171 -3.61 -9.06 8.87
C SER A 171 -3.93 -10.09 9.96
N HIS A 172 -4.52 -11.25 9.61
CA HIS A 172 -4.86 -12.33 10.55
C HIS A 172 -4.06 -13.61 10.29
N GLY A 173 -3.59 -13.84 9.06
CA GLY A 173 -2.75 -14.98 8.74
C GLY A 173 -1.47 -14.95 9.56
N VAL A 174 -1.16 -16.00 10.31
CA VAL A 174 0.06 -16.09 11.12
C VAL A 174 1.20 -16.65 10.30
N SER A 175 2.35 -16.01 10.33
CA SER A 175 3.57 -16.49 9.69
C SER A 175 4.79 -16.30 10.58
N ASN A 176 5.88 -17.00 10.27
CA ASN A 176 7.15 -16.76 10.93
C ASN A 176 7.74 -15.45 10.42
N ILE A 177 8.11 -14.56 11.33
CA ILE A 177 8.82 -13.32 10.99
C ILE A 177 10.10 -13.18 11.82
N GLU A 178 11.03 -12.39 11.31
CA GLU A 178 12.24 -11.96 11.98
C GLU A 178 12.07 -10.53 12.53
N LEU A 179 12.04 -10.43 13.84
CA LEU A 179 11.95 -9.19 14.58
C LEU A 179 13.34 -8.57 14.77
N LEU A 180 13.38 -7.25 14.87
CA LEU A 180 14.54 -6.50 15.35
C LEU A 180 14.47 -6.37 16.86
N GLU A 181 15.62 -6.14 17.50
CA GLU A 181 15.64 -5.78 18.91
C GLU A 181 15.15 -4.33 19.09
N ASP A 182 14.54 -4.03 20.24
CA ASP A 182 13.89 -2.74 20.49
C ASP A 182 14.86 -1.55 20.32
N ASN A 183 16.12 -1.71 20.70
CA ASN A 183 17.15 -0.68 20.53
C ASN A 183 17.52 -0.45 19.07
N GLU A 184 17.57 -1.51 18.24
CA GLU A 184 17.83 -1.38 16.80
C GLU A 184 16.72 -0.58 16.11
N VAL A 185 15.46 -0.80 16.50
CA VAL A 185 14.32 -0.03 15.99
C VAL A 185 14.38 1.42 16.44
N LYS A 186 14.63 1.68 17.74
CA LYS A 186 14.75 3.04 18.28
C LYS A 186 15.89 3.83 17.62
N GLU A 187 17.05 3.21 17.42
CA GLU A 187 18.18 3.84 16.73
C GLU A 187 17.89 4.07 15.24
N PHE A 188 17.19 3.14 14.58
CA PHE A 188 16.85 3.28 13.17
C PHE A 188 15.85 4.40 12.92
N VAL A 189 14.81 4.48 13.75
CA VAL A 189 13.72 5.47 13.65
C VAL A 189 14.17 6.83 14.15
N GLY A 190 14.93 6.87 15.24
CA GLY A 190 15.43 8.09 15.85
C GLY A 190 14.36 8.91 16.58
N GLU A 191 14.81 10.04 17.13
CA GLU A 191 13.96 11.01 17.81
C GLU A 191 13.33 11.99 16.82
N TYR A 192 12.05 12.29 17.02
CA TYR A 192 11.33 13.24 16.19
C TYR A 192 11.49 14.66 16.76
N HIS A 193 12.22 15.50 16.01
CA HIS A 193 12.46 16.90 16.37
C HIS A 193 11.93 17.82 15.26
N PRO A 194 10.62 18.10 15.21
CA PRO A 194 10.06 18.98 14.19
C PRO A 194 10.66 20.39 14.30
N GLU A 195 11.12 20.92 13.17
CA GLU A 195 11.64 22.29 13.11
C GLU A 195 10.61 23.33 13.59
N ASN A 196 9.34 23.09 13.25
CA ASN A 196 8.20 23.98 13.42
C ASN A 196 6.99 23.18 13.90
N TYR A 197 6.39 23.58 15.02
CA TYR A 197 5.21 22.94 15.62
C TYR A 197 4.41 23.95 16.47
N LEU A 198 3.12 23.69 16.68
CA LEU A 198 2.15 24.61 17.27
C LEU A 198 2.50 25.06 18.70
N LEU A 199 3.06 24.16 19.51
CA LEU A 199 3.40 24.42 20.91
C LEU A 199 4.81 25.02 21.10
N LYS A 200 5.53 25.32 20.02
CA LYS A 200 6.88 25.91 20.08
C LYS A 200 6.80 27.38 20.49
N SER A 201 7.24 27.70 21.72
CA SER A 201 7.08 29.03 22.30
C SER A 201 7.84 30.13 21.52
N GLU A 202 8.97 29.76 20.92
CA GLU A 202 9.87 30.66 20.20
C GLU A 202 9.39 30.93 18.76
N ASN A 203 8.51 30.08 18.21
CA ASN A 203 7.97 30.22 16.87
C ASN A 203 6.47 29.95 16.85
N PRO A 204 5.62 30.95 17.20
CA PRO A 204 4.17 30.78 17.15
C PRO A 204 3.71 30.59 15.70
N LEU A 205 2.94 29.52 15.46
CA LEU A 205 2.47 29.13 14.15
C LEU A 205 0.95 29.09 14.09
N ALA A 206 0.40 29.39 12.92
CA ALA A 206 -0.99 29.08 12.58
C ALA A 206 -1.00 27.89 11.61
N VAL A 207 -1.74 26.84 11.97
CA VAL A 207 -1.92 25.64 11.14
C VAL A 207 -3.33 25.65 10.56
N GLY A 208 -3.45 25.37 9.26
CA GLY A 208 -4.74 25.38 8.54
C GLY A 208 -5.40 26.76 8.35
N PRO A 209 -4.66 27.85 8.05
CA PRO A 209 -5.29 29.13 7.76
C PRO A 209 -6.14 29.07 6.48
N TYR A 210 -7.09 29.99 6.33
CA TYR A 210 -7.88 30.14 5.11
C TYR A 210 -6.97 30.48 3.90
N GLY A 211 -6.77 29.51 3.02
CA GLY A 211 -5.93 29.65 1.82
C GLY A 211 -6.66 30.32 0.67
N ILE A 212 -6.46 31.63 0.50
CA ILE A 212 -7.02 32.39 -0.63
C ILE A 212 -6.38 32.00 -1.97
N SER A 213 -7.08 32.29 -3.07
CA SER A 213 -6.68 31.91 -4.44
C SER A 213 -5.24 32.26 -4.84
N PRO A 214 -4.65 33.40 -4.41
CA PRO A 214 -3.25 33.72 -4.73
C PRO A 214 -2.16 32.82 -4.13
N TYR A 215 -2.50 31.94 -3.16
CA TYR A 215 -1.51 31.09 -2.47
C TYR A 215 -1.82 29.59 -2.54
N TYR A 216 -3.08 29.22 -2.78
CA TYR A 216 -3.49 27.82 -2.71
C TYR A 216 -2.77 26.94 -3.75
N MET A 217 -2.52 27.49 -4.95
CA MET A 217 -1.83 26.77 -6.03
C MET A 217 -0.37 26.43 -5.64
N GLU A 218 0.34 27.38 -5.04
CA GLU A 218 1.73 27.22 -4.58
C GLU A 218 1.82 26.20 -3.46
N VAL A 219 0.85 26.21 -2.53
CA VAL A 219 0.76 25.22 -1.45
C VAL A 219 0.57 23.81 -2.02
N LYS A 220 -0.32 23.63 -3.02
CA LYS A 220 -0.50 22.34 -3.69
C LYS A 220 0.70 21.93 -4.54
N ARG A 221 1.37 22.88 -5.20
CA ARG A 221 2.61 22.60 -5.94
C ARG A 221 3.72 22.12 -5.00
N SER A 222 3.82 22.69 -3.81
CA SER A 222 4.77 22.29 -2.76
C SER A 222 4.49 20.88 -2.22
N GLN A 223 3.22 20.54 -1.98
CA GLN A 223 2.82 19.16 -1.63
C GLN A 223 3.20 18.17 -2.74
N ALA A 224 2.88 18.50 -3.99
CA ALA A 224 3.23 17.66 -5.14
C ALA A 224 4.76 17.52 -5.32
N GLN A 225 5.53 18.56 -5.02
CA GLN A 225 6.99 18.49 -5.06
C GLN A 225 7.53 17.56 -3.97
N ALA A 226 6.99 17.65 -2.75
CA ALA A 226 7.38 16.76 -1.67
C ALA A 226 7.09 15.28 -1.96
N MET A 227 5.99 14.99 -2.64
CA MET A 227 5.70 13.61 -3.08
C MET A 227 6.79 13.10 -4.04
N LYS A 228 7.33 13.95 -4.92
CA LYS A 228 8.47 13.58 -5.79
C LYS A 228 9.77 13.41 -4.98
N ASP A 229 10.03 14.34 -4.07
CA ASP A 229 11.22 14.33 -3.23
C ASP A 229 11.21 13.17 -2.21
N ALA A 230 10.05 12.57 -1.94
CA ALA A 230 9.92 11.35 -1.15
C ALA A 230 10.60 10.14 -1.82
N MET A 231 10.67 10.09 -3.16
CA MET A 231 11.25 8.94 -3.89
C MET A 231 12.70 8.63 -3.47
N PRO A 232 13.67 9.58 -3.53
CA PRO A 232 15.03 9.31 -3.06
C PRO A 232 15.10 8.99 -1.56
N ILE A 233 14.23 9.58 -0.72
CA ILE A 233 14.18 9.32 0.72
C ILE A 233 13.77 7.87 1.00
N ILE A 234 12.71 7.38 0.32
CA ILE A 234 12.27 5.98 0.43
C ILE A 234 13.41 5.02 0.10
N MET A 235 14.19 5.33 -0.95
CA MET A 235 15.33 4.48 -1.36
C MET A 235 16.51 4.56 -0.38
N ASP A 236 16.78 5.72 0.22
CA ASP A 236 17.83 5.85 1.24
C ASP A 236 17.47 5.09 2.52
N VAL A 237 16.23 5.25 3.00
CA VAL A 237 15.71 4.50 4.16
C VAL A 237 15.75 2.99 3.88
N ALA A 238 15.35 2.55 2.69
CA ALA A 238 15.42 1.14 2.31
C ALA A 238 16.88 0.61 2.32
N LYS A 239 17.86 1.39 1.84
CA LYS A 239 19.28 1.02 1.89
C LYS A 239 19.82 0.96 3.32
N ARG A 240 19.42 1.89 4.19
CA ARG A 240 19.75 1.83 5.62
C ARG A 240 19.17 0.58 6.26
N PHE A 241 17.92 0.26 5.93
CA PHE A 241 17.23 -0.92 6.45
C PHE A 241 17.89 -2.22 5.97
N GLU A 242 18.32 -2.27 4.70
CA GLU A 242 19.10 -3.41 4.16
C GLU A 242 20.43 -3.59 4.91
N LYS A 243 21.13 -2.51 5.24
CA LYS A 243 22.37 -2.60 6.04
C LYS A 243 22.14 -3.15 7.45
N LEU A 244 21.00 -2.81 8.07
CA LEU A 244 20.63 -3.26 9.39
C LEU A 244 20.19 -4.74 9.39
N THR A 245 19.41 -5.13 8.40
CA THR A 245 18.61 -6.37 8.45
C THR A 245 19.02 -7.42 7.42
N GLY A 246 19.74 -7.03 6.38
CA GLY A 246 19.98 -7.83 5.18
C GLY A 246 18.77 -7.91 4.22
N ARG A 247 17.62 -7.34 4.57
CA ARG A 247 16.39 -7.37 3.76
C ARG A 247 16.33 -6.16 2.83
N LYS A 248 16.26 -6.42 1.53
CA LYS A 248 16.30 -5.40 0.48
C LYS A 248 14.89 -4.96 0.10
N TYR A 249 14.70 -3.64 0.02
CA TYR A 249 13.44 -3.04 -0.43
C TYR A 249 13.67 -2.01 -1.54
N GLY A 250 12.69 -1.90 -2.43
CA GLY A 250 12.64 -0.90 -3.50
C GLY A 250 11.23 -0.33 -3.66
N PHE A 251 10.97 0.33 -4.80
CA PHE A 251 9.60 0.72 -5.17
C PHE A 251 8.76 -0.48 -5.61
N PHE A 252 9.40 -1.46 -6.22
CA PHE A 252 8.85 -2.75 -6.62
C PHE A 252 9.95 -3.81 -6.62
N GLU A 253 9.55 -5.07 -6.65
CA GLU A 253 10.40 -6.25 -6.82
C GLU A 253 10.14 -6.85 -8.21
N GLU A 254 11.20 -7.14 -8.95
CA GLU A 254 11.13 -7.94 -10.17
C GLU A 254 11.45 -9.40 -9.83
N TYR A 255 10.55 -10.31 -10.18
CA TYR A 255 10.67 -11.74 -9.94
C TYR A 255 10.69 -12.47 -11.29
N MET A 256 11.81 -13.14 -11.60
CA MET A 256 12.02 -13.87 -12.86
C MET A 256 11.76 -13.04 -14.13
N MET A 257 12.26 -11.80 -14.18
CA MET A 257 12.03 -10.86 -15.29
C MET A 257 13.14 -10.82 -16.35
N ASP A 258 14.33 -11.35 -16.08
CA ASP A 258 15.51 -11.17 -16.94
C ASP A 258 15.34 -11.76 -18.36
N ASP A 259 14.62 -12.87 -18.48
CA ASP A 259 14.34 -13.58 -19.74
C ASP A 259 12.84 -13.78 -19.98
N ALA A 260 11.97 -13.10 -19.22
CA ALA A 260 10.53 -13.26 -19.34
C ALA A 260 10.03 -12.87 -20.74
N GLU A 261 9.11 -13.65 -21.28
CA GLU A 261 8.38 -13.36 -22.53
C GLU A 261 7.07 -12.61 -22.24
N VAL A 262 6.46 -12.89 -21.09
CA VAL A 262 5.24 -12.26 -20.58
C VAL A 262 5.36 -12.04 -19.07
N ALA A 263 4.68 -11.03 -18.53
CA ALA A 263 4.75 -10.72 -17.10
C ALA A 263 3.41 -10.25 -16.53
N LEU A 264 3.33 -10.20 -15.19
CA LEU A 264 2.23 -9.53 -14.50
C LEU A 264 2.74 -8.47 -13.52
N VAL A 265 1.94 -7.45 -13.24
CA VAL A 265 2.14 -6.45 -12.18
C VAL A 265 1.06 -6.65 -11.13
N VAL A 266 1.46 -6.77 -9.86
CA VAL A 266 0.55 -7.03 -8.74
C VAL A 266 0.97 -6.27 -7.48
N ILE A 267 0.00 -6.01 -6.59
CA ILE A 267 0.19 -5.38 -5.28
C ILE A 267 -0.34 -6.33 -4.20
N GLY A 268 0.30 -6.33 -3.03
CA GLY A 268 -0.22 -6.98 -1.82
C GLY A 268 0.02 -8.49 -1.79
N SER A 269 -0.79 -9.18 -0.99
CA SER A 269 -0.61 -10.61 -0.66
C SER A 269 -0.72 -11.54 -1.86
N SER A 270 -1.45 -11.13 -2.89
CA SER A 270 -1.62 -11.91 -4.12
C SER A 270 -0.31 -12.08 -4.90
N ALA A 271 0.72 -11.28 -4.61
CA ALA A 271 2.06 -11.52 -5.15
C ALA A 271 2.63 -12.88 -4.71
N GLY A 272 2.31 -13.37 -3.51
CA GLY A 272 2.80 -14.66 -3.03
C GLY A 272 2.26 -15.83 -3.86
N THR A 273 0.95 -15.86 -4.12
CA THR A 273 0.33 -16.86 -5.01
C THR A 273 0.83 -16.71 -6.45
N GLY A 274 1.03 -15.48 -6.92
CA GLY A 274 1.59 -15.22 -8.24
C GLY A 274 3.02 -15.76 -8.40
N LYS A 275 3.88 -15.63 -7.38
CA LYS A 275 5.24 -16.18 -7.38
C LYS A 275 5.24 -17.71 -7.43
N GLU A 276 4.36 -18.36 -6.70
CA GLU A 276 4.16 -19.82 -6.80
C GLU A 276 3.74 -20.24 -8.22
N ALA A 277 2.84 -19.49 -8.86
CA ALA A 277 2.46 -19.75 -10.25
C ALA A 277 3.63 -19.56 -11.23
N VAL A 278 4.43 -18.50 -11.04
CA VAL A 278 5.66 -18.28 -11.80
C VAL A 278 6.61 -19.47 -11.66
N ASP A 279 6.86 -19.93 -10.44
CA ASP A 279 7.79 -21.03 -10.18
C ASP A 279 7.38 -22.32 -10.88
N ARG A 280 6.08 -22.67 -10.82
CA ARG A 280 5.57 -23.88 -11.49
C ARG A 280 5.63 -23.78 -13.01
N LEU A 281 5.20 -22.65 -13.59
CA LEU A 281 5.28 -22.40 -15.03
C LEU A 281 6.75 -22.39 -15.53
N ARG A 282 7.66 -21.82 -14.74
CA ARG A 282 9.10 -21.84 -15.01
C ARG A 282 9.67 -23.27 -14.99
N ALA A 283 9.23 -24.11 -14.05
CA ALA A 283 9.59 -25.52 -14.01
C ALA A 283 9.07 -26.31 -15.24
N GLU A 284 7.97 -25.85 -15.85
CA GLU A 284 7.43 -26.36 -17.13
C GLU A 284 8.13 -25.76 -18.37
N GLY A 285 9.11 -24.87 -18.18
CA GLY A 285 9.88 -24.24 -19.27
C GLY A 285 9.22 -23.00 -19.87
N LYS A 286 8.16 -22.46 -19.26
CA LYS A 286 7.52 -21.20 -19.69
C LYS A 286 8.25 -19.99 -19.13
N LYS A 287 8.56 -19.01 -19.97
CA LYS A 287 9.29 -17.81 -19.56
C LYS A 287 8.36 -16.71 -19.06
N VAL A 288 7.89 -16.86 -17.82
CA VAL A 288 6.96 -15.91 -17.18
C VAL A 288 7.65 -15.10 -16.08
N GLY A 289 7.29 -13.83 -15.94
CA GLY A 289 7.81 -12.95 -14.89
C GLY A 289 6.71 -12.27 -14.07
N LEU A 290 7.08 -11.67 -12.94
CA LEU A 290 6.19 -10.95 -12.06
C LEU A 290 6.87 -9.68 -11.54
N ILE A 291 6.12 -8.58 -11.47
CA ILE A 291 6.54 -7.32 -10.86
C ILE A 291 5.61 -7.06 -9.67
N LYS A 292 6.15 -7.09 -8.46
CA LYS A 292 5.41 -6.79 -7.24
C LYS A 292 5.61 -5.33 -6.86
N LEU A 293 4.59 -4.50 -7.02
CA LEU A 293 4.65 -3.10 -6.62
C LEU A 293 4.50 -2.96 -5.11
N ARG A 294 5.47 -2.29 -4.49
CA ARG A 294 5.49 -1.97 -3.05
C ARG A 294 5.03 -0.55 -2.77
N VAL A 295 5.49 0.43 -3.54
CA VAL A 295 5.17 1.85 -3.33
C VAL A 295 4.25 2.33 -4.44
N PHE A 296 2.98 2.60 -4.10
CA PHE A 296 1.98 3.10 -5.05
C PHE A 296 1.98 4.64 -5.14
N ARG A 297 2.23 5.30 -4.00
CA ARG A 297 2.43 6.75 -3.91
C ARG A 297 3.71 7.03 -3.14
N PRO A 298 4.68 7.78 -3.70
CA PRO A 298 4.76 8.25 -5.08
C PRO A 298 4.85 7.10 -6.09
N PHE A 299 4.13 7.20 -7.21
CA PHE A 299 4.10 6.13 -8.22
C PHE A 299 5.42 6.08 -9.01
N PRO A 300 6.10 4.91 -9.10
CA PRO A 300 7.42 4.78 -9.70
C PRO A 300 7.35 4.71 -11.25
N ARG A 301 6.75 5.72 -11.88
CA ARG A 301 6.39 5.75 -13.30
C ARG A 301 7.50 5.27 -14.25
N VAL A 302 8.68 5.88 -14.17
CA VAL A 302 9.80 5.59 -15.09
C VAL A 302 10.37 4.18 -14.88
N PRO A 303 10.86 3.81 -13.68
CA PRO A 303 11.44 2.48 -13.50
C PRO A 303 10.42 1.34 -13.68
N LEU A 304 9.14 1.55 -13.34
CA LEU A 304 8.10 0.54 -13.59
C LEU A 304 7.83 0.36 -15.08
N ALA A 305 7.78 1.45 -15.85
CA ALA A 305 7.64 1.38 -17.31
C ALA A 305 8.82 0.65 -17.95
N GLU A 306 10.05 0.92 -17.51
CA GLU A 306 11.26 0.20 -17.96
C GLU A 306 11.17 -1.31 -17.69
N ALA A 307 10.71 -1.71 -16.50
CA ALA A 307 10.52 -3.12 -16.16
C ALA A 307 9.42 -3.79 -17.02
N MET A 308 8.28 -3.11 -17.23
CA MET A 308 7.20 -3.62 -18.06
C MET A 308 7.57 -3.73 -19.55
N CYS A 309 8.42 -2.84 -20.06
CA CYS A 309 8.90 -2.87 -21.45
C CYS A 309 9.87 -4.03 -21.76
N LYS A 310 10.25 -4.85 -20.78
CA LYS A 310 11.02 -6.08 -21.01
C LYS A 310 10.21 -7.18 -21.71
N VAL A 311 8.89 -7.11 -21.63
CA VAL A 311 7.96 -8.09 -22.24
C VAL A 311 7.09 -7.43 -23.31
N LYS A 312 6.46 -8.23 -24.17
CA LYS A 312 5.51 -7.73 -25.18
C LYS A 312 4.07 -7.64 -24.66
N ALA A 313 3.71 -8.45 -23.67
CA ALA A 313 2.39 -8.44 -23.04
C ALA A 313 2.53 -8.50 -21.52
N VAL A 314 1.78 -7.65 -20.82
CA VAL A 314 1.79 -7.53 -19.36
C VAL A 314 0.36 -7.50 -18.80
N ALA A 315 0.06 -8.38 -17.85
CA ALA A 315 -1.16 -8.31 -17.04
C ALA A 315 -0.95 -7.31 -15.90
N ILE A 316 -1.94 -6.46 -15.63
CA ILE A 316 -1.92 -5.55 -14.49
C ILE A 316 -3.12 -5.89 -13.60
N MET A 317 -2.81 -6.40 -12.41
CA MET A 317 -3.75 -7.01 -11.51
C MET A 317 -4.30 -5.98 -10.52
N ASP A 318 -5.58 -5.66 -10.64
CA ASP A 318 -6.26 -4.72 -9.75
C ASP A 318 -7.20 -5.46 -8.80
N LYS A 319 -6.88 -5.39 -7.51
CA LYS A 319 -7.80 -5.80 -6.44
C LYS A 319 -8.69 -4.63 -6.02
N ALA A 320 -9.08 -3.79 -6.98
CA ALA A 320 -9.95 -2.63 -6.78
C ALA A 320 -10.60 -2.23 -8.11
N GLU A 321 -11.91 -2.03 -8.09
CA GLU A 321 -12.65 -1.50 -9.24
C GLU A 321 -12.74 0.04 -9.15
N SER A 322 -12.57 0.73 -10.28
CA SER A 322 -12.69 2.20 -10.37
C SER A 322 -14.03 2.68 -10.92
N PHE A 323 -14.84 1.81 -11.50
CA PHE A 323 -16.11 2.11 -12.19
C PHE A 323 -15.96 3.16 -13.29
N SER A 324 -14.74 3.30 -13.82
CA SER A 324 -14.35 4.28 -14.84
C SER A 324 -14.60 3.79 -16.26
N ASN A 325 -14.97 2.52 -16.42
CA ASN A 325 -14.97 1.81 -17.69
C ASN A 325 -13.58 1.80 -18.37
N SER A 326 -12.51 1.97 -17.60
CA SER A 326 -11.12 2.03 -18.09
C SER A 326 -10.17 1.18 -17.24
N GLY A 327 -10.69 0.28 -16.41
CA GLY A 327 -9.90 -0.56 -15.52
C GLY A 327 -9.59 0.06 -14.16
N GLY A 328 -8.88 -0.71 -13.34
CA GLY A 328 -8.56 -0.38 -11.96
C GLY A 328 -7.44 0.66 -11.76
N PRO A 329 -7.23 1.12 -10.51
CA PRO A 329 -6.29 2.19 -10.19
C PRO A 329 -4.84 1.89 -10.59
N LEU A 330 -4.36 0.66 -10.36
CA LEU A 330 -3.00 0.26 -10.73
C LEU A 330 -2.84 0.23 -12.24
N PHE A 331 -3.81 -0.34 -12.96
CA PHE A 331 -3.82 -0.33 -14.41
C PHE A 331 -3.76 1.07 -14.99
N ASN A 332 -4.54 2.01 -14.46
CA ASN A 332 -4.56 3.38 -14.97
C ASN A 332 -3.20 4.07 -14.84
N GLU A 333 -2.53 3.93 -13.68
CA GLU A 333 -1.21 4.53 -13.44
C GLU A 333 -0.10 3.83 -14.25
N ALA A 334 -0.11 2.49 -14.26
CA ALA A 334 0.86 1.70 -15.01
C ALA A 334 0.72 1.91 -16.52
N ARG A 335 -0.50 1.89 -17.07
CA ARG A 335 -0.73 2.14 -18.50
C ARG A 335 -0.39 3.59 -18.87
N SER A 336 -0.70 4.56 -18.01
CA SER A 336 -0.29 5.96 -18.22
C SER A 336 1.24 6.09 -18.28
N SER A 337 1.97 5.32 -17.46
CA SER A 337 3.44 5.31 -17.49
C SER A 337 4.04 4.88 -18.83
N LEU A 338 3.30 4.07 -19.60
CA LEU A 338 3.70 3.52 -20.89
C LEU A 338 3.28 4.37 -22.09
N TYR A 339 2.33 5.31 -21.92
CA TYR A 339 1.64 5.96 -23.04
C TYR A 339 2.57 6.69 -24.00
N ASP A 340 3.56 7.41 -23.46
CA ASP A 340 4.52 8.21 -24.23
C ASP A 340 5.66 7.37 -24.83
N LEU A 341 5.72 6.06 -24.56
CA LEU A 341 6.77 5.19 -25.08
C LEU A 341 6.40 4.65 -26.47
N ALA A 342 7.36 4.74 -27.39
CA ALA A 342 7.19 4.23 -28.76
C ALA A 342 7.08 2.69 -28.79
N ASN A 343 7.94 2.02 -28.03
CA ASN A 343 7.90 0.58 -27.81
C ASN A 343 7.33 0.32 -26.41
N ARG A 344 6.14 -0.25 -26.35
CA ARG A 344 5.42 -0.54 -25.11
C ARG A 344 4.73 -1.90 -25.22
N PRO A 345 4.56 -2.62 -24.10
CA PRO A 345 3.79 -3.86 -24.11
C PRO A 345 2.31 -3.59 -24.35
N HIS A 346 1.60 -4.62 -24.78
CA HIS A 346 0.15 -4.72 -24.56
C HIS A 346 -0.09 -4.82 -23.06
N ALA A 347 -0.81 -3.85 -22.49
CA ALA A 347 -1.17 -3.81 -21.09
C ALA A 347 -2.64 -4.22 -20.92
N ILE A 348 -2.89 -5.29 -20.16
CA ILE A 348 -4.22 -5.86 -19.95
C ILE A 348 -4.56 -5.79 -18.46
N ASN A 349 -5.67 -5.17 -18.12
CA ASN A 349 -6.18 -5.16 -16.75
C ASN A 349 -6.94 -6.44 -16.44
N TYR A 350 -6.71 -6.97 -15.25
CA TYR A 350 -7.52 -8.01 -14.64
C TYR A 350 -8.02 -7.53 -13.28
N ILE A 351 -9.33 -7.30 -13.17
CA ILE A 351 -10.00 -7.10 -11.89
C ILE A 351 -10.20 -8.46 -11.24
N TYR A 352 -9.75 -8.59 -10.00
CA TYR A 352 -9.78 -9.86 -9.30
C TYR A 352 -9.98 -9.67 -7.81
N GLY A 353 -10.29 -10.77 -7.11
CA GLY A 353 -10.17 -10.87 -5.66
C GLY A 353 -11.02 -9.90 -4.82
N LEU A 354 -11.97 -9.20 -5.44
CA LEU A 354 -12.81 -8.21 -4.75
C LEU A 354 -13.56 -8.84 -3.58
N GLY A 355 -13.62 -8.15 -2.46
CA GLY A 355 -14.31 -8.62 -1.27
C GLY A 355 -13.83 -9.98 -0.76
N GLY A 356 -12.52 -10.26 -0.84
CA GLY A 356 -11.90 -11.50 -0.35
C GLY A 356 -12.16 -12.72 -1.20
N ARG A 357 -12.58 -12.53 -2.46
CA ARG A 357 -12.70 -13.64 -3.38
C ARG A 357 -11.31 -14.25 -3.63
N ASP A 358 -11.24 -15.56 -3.58
CA ASP A 358 -9.97 -16.26 -3.75
C ASP A 358 -9.42 -16.09 -5.18
N ILE A 359 -8.10 -16.08 -5.29
CA ILE A 359 -7.38 -16.20 -6.56
C ILE A 359 -6.33 -17.29 -6.42
N THR A 360 -6.46 -18.31 -7.26
CA THR A 360 -5.70 -19.54 -7.19
C THR A 360 -4.50 -19.51 -8.14
N VAL A 361 -3.57 -20.46 -7.96
CA VAL A 361 -2.45 -20.66 -8.89
C VAL A 361 -2.97 -20.94 -10.30
N GLU A 362 -4.06 -21.69 -10.41
CA GLU A 362 -4.69 -22.05 -11.68
C GLU A 362 -5.28 -20.82 -12.40
N ASP A 363 -5.81 -19.83 -11.67
CA ASP A 363 -6.25 -18.57 -12.27
C ASP A 363 -5.05 -17.78 -12.86
N TYR A 364 -3.89 -17.81 -12.20
CA TYR A 364 -2.65 -17.23 -12.75
C TYR A 364 -2.16 -17.95 -14.01
N TYR A 365 -2.31 -19.29 -14.07
CA TYR A 365 -2.00 -20.05 -15.29
C TYR A 365 -2.84 -19.58 -16.47
N GLU A 366 -4.13 -19.36 -16.26
CA GLU A 366 -5.05 -18.87 -17.30
C GLU A 366 -4.66 -17.45 -17.76
N ILE A 367 -4.33 -16.56 -16.82
CA ILE A 367 -3.83 -15.21 -17.14
C ILE A 367 -2.54 -15.28 -17.98
N TYR A 368 -1.57 -16.11 -17.59
CA TYR A 368 -0.33 -16.24 -18.36
C TYR A 368 -0.56 -16.85 -19.74
N ASN A 369 -1.45 -17.83 -19.85
CA ASN A 369 -1.84 -18.40 -21.15
C ASN A 369 -2.44 -17.33 -22.08
N ASP A 370 -3.33 -16.49 -21.55
CA ASP A 370 -3.87 -15.34 -22.28
C ASP A 370 -2.75 -14.40 -22.75
N LEU A 371 -1.78 -14.10 -21.89
CA LEU A 371 -0.64 -13.25 -22.28
C LEU A 371 0.23 -13.89 -23.36
N PHE A 372 0.45 -15.21 -23.33
CA PHE A 372 1.19 -15.91 -24.38
C PHE A 372 0.46 -15.83 -25.73
N ILE A 373 -0.87 -16.00 -25.73
CA ILE A 373 -1.69 -15.83 -26.93
C ILE A 373 -1.51 -14.41 -27.49
N ILE A 374 -1.62 -13.38 -26.64
CA ILE A 374 -1.45 -11.98 -27.06
C ILE A 374 -0.03 -11.72 -27.58
N ASN A 375 0.98 -12.30 -26.94
CA ASN A 375 2.38 -12.20 -27.38
C ASN A 375 2.56 -12.78 -28.79
N GLU A 376 1.95 -13.93 -29.08
CA GLU A 376 2.01 -14.61 -30.38
C GLU A 376 1.17 -13.91 -31.47
N THR A 377 -0.05 -13.49 -31.15
CA THR A 377 -1.01 -12.92 -32.14
C THR A 377 -0.81 -11.43 -32.37
N ASP A 378 -0.14 -10.73 -31.46
CA ASP A 378 -0.06 -9.26 -31.42
C ASP A 378 -1.43 -8.56 -31.31
N ASP A 379 -2.43 -9.26 -30.76
CA ASP A 379 -3.80 -8.77 -30.60
C ASP A 379 -4.24 -8.93 -29.13
N PRO A 380 -4.35 -7.84 -28.36
CA PRO A 380 -4.78 -7.90 -26.98
C PRO A 380 -6.29 -8.12 -26.82
N GLY A 381 -7.10 -7.98 -27.86
CA GLY A 381 -8.55 -7.96 -27.74
C GLY A 381 -9.03 -6.92 -26.73
N ASP A 382 -9.98 -7.29 -25.86
CA ASP A 382 -10.35 -6.45 -24.72
C ASP A 382 -9.23 -6.42 -23.67
N VAL A 383 -8.93 -5.22 -23.19
CA VAL A 383 -7.88 -4.94 -22.21
C VAL A 383 -8.42 -4.73 -20.80
N TYR A 384 -9.74 -4.76 -20.60
CA TYR A 384 -10.38 -4.58 -19.30
C TYR A 384 -11.18 -5.83 -18.92
N ARG A 385 -10.53 -6.76 -18.20
CA ARG A 385 -11.06 -8.09 -17.93
C ARG A 385 -11.32 -8.31 -16.45
N TYR A 386 -12.13 -9.32 -16.17
CA TYR A 386 -12.37 -9.82 -14.81
C TYR A 386 -11.90 -11.26 -14.68
N VAL A 387 -11.52 -11.64 -13.46
CA VAL A 387 -11.17 -13.01 -13.09
C VAL A 387 -12.19 -13.52 -12.07
N GLY A 388 -12.70 -14.72 -12.30
CA GLY A 388 -13.57 -15.41 -11.35
C GLY A 388 -15.05 -15.01 -11.41
N VAL A 389 -15.51 -14.04 -12.20
CA VAL A 389 -16.93 -13.62 -12.16
C VAL A 389 -17.87 -14.78 -12.52
N ARG A 390 -18.89 -15.04 -11.68
CA ARG A 390 -19.90 -16.08 -11.92
C ARG A 390 -21.09 -15.45 -12.61
N ASP A 391 -21.00 -15.29 -13.92
CA ASP A 391 -22.05 -14.70 -14.74
C ASP A 391 -22.02 -15.37 -16.12
N SER A 392 -23.20 -15.67 -16.67
CA SER A 392 -23.35 -16.41 -17.94
C SER A 392 -22.80 -15.68 -19.17
N ARG A 393 -22.55 -14.38 -19.03
CA ARG A 393 -21.82 -13.58 -20.04
C ARG A 393 -20.36 -13.99 -20.12
N TYR A 394 -19.76 -14.36 -18.99
CA TYR A 394 -18.36 -14.77 -18.89
C TYR A 394 -18.22 -16.30 -19.06
N GLY A 395 -17.05 -16.78 -19.51
CA GLY A 395 -16.77 -18.20 -19.75
C GLY A 395 -16.73 -19.04 -18.46
N GLU A 396 -16.42 -20.34 -18.58
CA GLU A 396 -16.06 -21.15 -17.41
C GLU A 396 -14.90 -20.45 -16.66
N ARG A 397 -15.05 -20.25 -15.34
CA ARG A 397 -14.17 -19.44 -14.46
C ARG A 397 -14.21 -17.92 -14.60
N GLY A 398 -15.10 -17.37 -15.41
CA GLY A 398 -15.39 -15.94 -15.39
C GLY A 398 -14.41 -15.06 -16.17
N PHE A 399 -13.55 -15.66 -16.99
CA PHE A 399 -12.75 -14.95 -17.98
C PHE A 399 -13.63 -14.53 -19.17
N ASP A 400 -13.43 -13.31 -19.64
CA ASP A 400 -14.10 -12.82 -20.86
C ASP A 400 -13.36 -13.32 -22.11
N HIS A 401 -13.61 -14.59 -22.47
CA HIS A 401 -13.11 -15.17 -23.72
C HIS A 401 -14.05 -14.95 -24.90
N LYS A 402 -15.22 -14.32 -24.68
CA LYS A 402 -16.17 -14.09 -25.77
C LYS A 402 -15.71 -12.89 -26.58
N ARG A 403 -14.84 -13.16 -27.56
CA ARG A 403 -14.72 -12.31 -28.75
C ARG A 403 -16.13 -12.00 -29.22
N TYR A 404 -16.48 -10.72 -29.30
CA TYR A 404 -17.75 -10.25 -29.82
C TYR A 404 -18.00 -10.85 -31.22
N GLU A 405 -18.75 -11.95 -31.27
CA GLU A 405 -19.49 -12.35 -32.46
C GLU A 405 -20.79 -11.54 -32.47
N GLU A 406 -20.70 -10.26 -32.85
CA GLU A 406 -21.79 -9.50 -33.48
C GLU A 406 -21.24 -8.54 -34.54
#